data_AF-A0A9J5YC09-F1
#
_entry.id   AF-A0A9J5YC09-F1
#
_cell.length_a   1.000
_cell.length_b   1.000
_cell.length_c   1.000
_cell.angle_alpha   90.00
_cell.angle_beta   90.00
_cell.angle_gamma   90.00
#
_symmetry.space_group_name_H-M   'P 1'
#
loop_
_entity.id
_entity.type
_entity.pdbx_description
1 polymer ?
#
loop_
_entity_poly.entity_id
_entity_poly.type
_entity_poly.pdbx_seq_one_letter_code
_entity_poly.pdbx_strand_id
1 'polypeptide(L)'
;MAGDGRPLPYPYGGEYYPHERRRGGNVCVRCICCCYCVLFFIVLIIAAITLYLFTVYDPKAPIYKFEALDVKEFGYNDSNINADLILMLKADNPNKAIGFIYEEANTFNITYSGSTICSGKFPSFHQGHKNMTMLQIELKGKNPFALGLYESLQDNERHGKVPLIILAKVPFKPVLGDSKLREFNILANVTIYVHDMKLGKKTEIEQSKINYSLAKPPPYGGEYYYTEKRRGGNICVRCICCCYCVLFLLIIILASIAFYFYMYYKPKIPTYDFQSLDVKDFGYQPDFSVNADLILTMKANNPNTAIGFIYGEGSSVNVTYSDSNICTGKLPSFHQGQKNTTIFQIELTGKSTFGSGLYEAFQENEKNGKIPLKVMIKVPVQIILGDIKLKQFNVFANVTLTVHDLKPGKKPEVEHSKPTFDVKF
;
A
#
# COMPACT_ATOMS: atom_id res chain seq x y z
N MET A 1 -18.72 3.17 95.90
CA MET A 1 -17.80 3.39 94.76
C MET A 1 -18.66 3.53 93.52
N ALA A 2 -18.53 4.68 92.84
CA ALA A 2 -19.04 5.11 91.52
C ALA A 2 -20.26 4.36 90.94
N GLY A 3 -21.41 4.99 90.67
CA GLY A 3 -21.59 6.32 90.09
C GLY A 3 -22.36 6.16 88.78
N ASP A 4 -23.64 6.54 88.83
CA ASP A 4 -24.72 6.34 87.87
C ASP A 4 -24.43 6.44 86.37
N GLY A 5 -25.19 5.64 85.63
CA GLY A 5 -25.47 5.88 84.22
C GLY A 5 -26.31 7.14 84.02
N ARG A 6 -25.93 7.91 83.00
CA ARG A 6 -26.80 8.54 81.99
C ARG A 6 -25.92 9.46 81.12
N PRO A 7 -25.92 9.33 79.78
CA PRO A 7 -25.39 10.36 78.91
C PRO A 7 -26.26 11.62 78.98
N LEU A 8 -25.58 12.77 79.00
CA LEU A 8 -26.15 14.12 79.05
C LEU A 8 -27.00 14.48 77.80
N PRO A 9 -27.95 15.43 77.94
CA PRO A 9 -28.89 15.80 76.88
C PRO A 9 -28.26 16.73 75.84
N TYR A 10 -28.80 16.63 74.61
CA TYR A 10 -28.53 17.52 73.48
C TYR A 10 -28.72 19.01 73.83
N PRO A 11 -27.94 19.90 73.21
CA PRO A 11 -28.61 20.94 72.43
C PRO A 11 -27.97 21.30 71.07
N TYR A 12 -28.86 21.57 70.12
CA TYR A 12 -28.80 22.54 69.01
C TYR A 12 -27.80 22.40 67.85
N GLY A 13 -28.39 22.34 66.64
CA GLY A 13 -27.91 23.15 65.52
C GLY A 13 -27.28 22.38 64.36
N GLY A 14 -28.11 21.81 63.48
CA GLY A 14 -27.67 21.33 62.17
C GLY A 14 -28.78 21.57 61.15
N GLU A 15 -28.66 22.65 60.39
CA GLU A 15 -29.55 23.02 59.30
C GLU A 15 -29.70 21.86 58.30
N TYR A 16 -30.95 21.51 57.98
CA TYR A 16 -31.28 20.62 56.88
C TYR A 16 -30.99 21.34 55.55
N TYR A 17 -29.84 21.07 54.94
CA TYR A 17 -29.64 21.37 53.52
C TYR A 17 -30.31 20.26 52.70
N PRO A 18 -31.17 20.58 51.72
CA PRO A 18 -31.75 19.57 50.86
C PRO A 18 -30.62 18.97 50.00
N HIS A 19 -30.38 17.66 50.15
CA HIS A 19 -29.52 16.93 49.22
C HIS A 19 -30.14 16.99 47.83
N GLU A 20 -29.60 17.88 46.99
CA GLU A 20 -29.92 17.96 45.58
C GLU A 20 -29.74 16.59 44.93
N ARG A 21 -30.82 16.13 44.28
CA ARG A 21 -30.86 14.93 43.46
C ARG A 21 -29.77 15.00 42.39
N ARG A 22 -28.64 14.34 42.58
CA ARG A 22 -27.70 14.07 41.48
C ARG A 22 -28.17 12.85 40.71
N ARG A 23 -29.06 13.11 39.74
CA ARG A 23 -29.38 12.16 38.67
C ARG A 23 -28.07 11.66 38.05
N GLY A 24 -27.84 10.36 38.14
CA GLY A 24 -26.74 9.67 37.47
C GLY A 24 -26.74 10.01 35.98
N GLY A 25 -25.69 10.67 35.54
CA GLY A 25 -25.47 11.03 34.14
C GLY A 25 -24.69 9.94 33.45
N ASN A 26 -25.32 9.29 32.46
CA ASN A 26 -24.73 8.28 31.60
C ASN A 26 -23.43 8.77 30.95
N VAL A 27 -22.42 7.90 30.94
CA VAL A 27 -21.15 8.08 30.21
C VAL A 27 -21.45 8.28 28.73
N CYS A 28 -21.00 9.40 28.15
CA CYS A 28 -21.21 9.67 26.74
C CYS A 28 -20.25 8.82 25.88
N VAL A 29 -20.79 7.81 25.23
CA VAL A 29 -20.16 6.87 24.29
C VAL A 29 -19.36 7.55 23.15
N ARG A 30 -19.51 8.88 22.95
CA ARG A 30 -18.93 9.64 21.81
C ARG A 30 -17.49 10.14 22.01
N CYS A 31 -16.99 10.34 23.23
CA CYS A 31 -15.58 10.70 23.45
C CYS A 31 -14.62 9.52 23.24
N ILE A 32 -15.11 8.31 23.48
CA ILE A 32 -14.39 7.05 23.25
C ILE A 32 -14.14 6.86 21.74
N CYS A 33 -15.10 7.26 20.91
CA CYS A 33 -15.04 7.15 19.44
C CYS A 33 -13.91 8.00 18.81
N CYS A 34 -13.65 9.23 19.30
CA CYS A 34 -12.59 10.08 18.75
C CYS A 34 -11.16 9.53 19.01
N CYS A 35 -10.94 8.92 20.17
CA CYS A 35 -9.67 8.25 20.47
C CYS A 35 -9.47 7.01 19.59
N TYR A 36 -10.53 6.23 19.37
CA TYR A 36 -10.46 5.06 18.48
C TYR A 36 -10.21 5.44 17.02
N CYS A 37 -10.75 6.55 16.52
CA CYS A 37 -10.45 7.01 15.16
C CYS A 37 -8.98 7.40 14.98
N VAL A 38 -8.42 8.19 15.91
CA VAL A 38 -7.00 8.56 15.84
C VAL A 38 -6.10 7.33 15.95
N LEU A 39 -6.42 6.42 16.88
CA LEU A 39 -5.70 5.14 17.00
C LEU A 39 -5.81 4.30 15.72
N PHE A 40 -6.98 4.25 15.09
CA PHE A 40 -7.19 3.54 13.83
C PHE A 40 -6.33 4.11 12.69
N PHE A 41 -6.24 5.44 12.56
CA PHE A 41 -5.38 6.06 11.53
C PHE A 41 -3.88 5.92 11.83
N ILE A 42 -3.47 5.98 13.11
CA ILE A 42 -2.10 5.63 13.51
C ILE A 42 -1.81 4.18 13.12
N VAL A 43 -2.74 3.27 13.36
CA VAL A 43 -2.63 1.86 12.95
C VAL A 43 -2.51 1.73 11.43
N LEU A 44 -3.27 2.49 10.64
CA LEU A 44 -3.15 2.48 9.17
C LEU A 44 -1.79 3.01 8.68
N ILE A 45 -1.27 4.09 9.27
CA ILE A 45 0.05 4.61 8.92
C ILE A 45 1.14 3.60 9.31
N ILE A 46 1.05 3.02 10.52
CA ILE A 46 1.97 1.96 10.96
C ILE A 46 1.86 0.76 10.02
N ALA A 47 0.66 0.37 9.59
CA ALA A 47 0.45 -0.74 8.66
C ALA A 47 1.07 -0.46 7.28
N ALA A 48 0.91 0.76 6.75
CA ALA A 48 1.51 1.17 5.48
C ALA A 48 3.04 1.21 5.57
N ILE A 49 3.60 1.75 6.66
CA ILE A 49 5.05 1.74 6.92
C ILE A 49 5.54 0.30 7.05
N THR A 50 4.84 -0.55 7.79
CA THR A 50 5.21 -1.97 7.98
C THR A 50 5.18 -2.70 6.64
N LEU A 51 4.16 -2.46 5.80
CA LEU A 51 4.06 -3.03 4.46
C LEU A 51 5.21 -2.57 3.57
N TYR A 52 5.53 -1.26 3.57
CA TYR A 52 6.66 -0.71 2.83
C TYR A 52 8.00 -1.32 3.29
N LEU A 53 8.22 -1.43 4.61
CA LEU A 53 9.42 -2.05 5.15
C LEU A 53 9.51 -3.54 4.74
N PHE A 54 8.38 -4.25 4.72
CA PHE A 54 8.35 -5.65 4.34
C PHE A 54 8.65 -5.85 2.84
N THR A 55 8.11 -5.00 1.96
CA THR A 55 8.35 -5.10 0.51
C THR A 55 9.75 -4.67 0.11
N VAL A 56 10.34 -3.68 0.78
CA VAL A 56 11.69 -3.17 0.46
C VAL A 56 12.79 -4.06 1.03
N TYR A 57 12.66 -4.47 2.29
CA TYR A 57 13.74 -5.17 2.99
C TYR A 57 13.63 -6.70 2.93
N ASP A 58 12.45 -7.25 2.63
CA ASP A 58 12.18 -8.71 2.57
C ASP A 58 12.84 -9.46 3.75
N PRO A 59 12.48 -9.11 5.01
CA PRO A 59 13.16 -9.62 6.19
C PRO A 59 12.94 -11.13 6.34
N LYS A 60 14.04 -11.88 6.30
CA LYS A 60 14.10 -13.34 6.44
C LYS A 60 14.73 -13.72 7.77
N ALA A 61 14.27 -14.81 8.36
CA ALA A 61 14.92 -15.37 9.53
C ALA A 61 16.29 -15.97 9.14
N PRO A 62 17.33 -15.85 10.00
CA PRO A 62 18.55 -16.63 9.86
C PRO A 62 18.26 -18.13 9.89
N ILE A 63 19.05 -18.89 9.14
CA ILE A 63 18.93 -20.34 9.02
C ILE A 63 20.08 -20.96 9.82
N TYR A 64 19.74 -21.84 10.76
CA TYR A 64 20.71 -22.56 11.59
C TYR A 64 20.72 -24.04 11.25
N LYS A 65 21.90 -24.63 11.13
CA LYS A 65 22.09 -26.07 10.92
C LYS A 65 23.23 -26.59 11.78
N PHE A 66 22.98 -27.65 12.53
CA PHE A 66 24.04 -28.39 13.22
C PHE A 66 24.69 -29.34 12.21
N GLU A 67 25.97 -29.11 11.91
CA GLU A 67 26.67 -29.89 10.87
C GLU A 67 27.38 -31.11 11.44
N ALA A 68 27.93 -31.01 12.65
CA ALA A 68 28.55 -32.15 13.31
C ALA A 68 28.63 -31.95 14.83
N LEU A 69 28.75 -33.08 15.53
CA LEU A 69 29.08 -33.17 16.94
C LEU A 69 30.43 -33.88 17.08
N ASP A 70 31.35 -33.30 17.85
CA ASP A 70 32.63 -33.91 18.19
C ASP A 70 32.63 -34.23 19.68
N VAL A 71 32.75 -35.52 19.99
CA VAL A 71 32.70 -36.04 21.36
C VAL A 71 34.11 -36.06 21.95
N LYS A 72 34.33 -35.30 23.02
CA LYS A 72 35.61 -35.24 23.78
C LYS A 72 35.57 -36.07 25.06
N GLU A 73 34.42 -36.16 25.70
CA GLU A 73 34.17 -37.08 26.79
C GLU A 73 32.69 -37.45 26.71
N PHE A 74 32.37 -38.74 26.83
CA PHE A 74 30.99 -39.19 27.01
C PHE A 74 31.02 -40.49 27.80
N GLY A 75 30.72 -40.39 29.08
CA GLY A 75 30.76 -41.51 30.02
C GLY A 75 29.64 -41.37 31.02
N TYR A 76 28.91 -42.44 31.26
CA TYR A 76 27.74 -42.41 32.13
C TYR A 76 27.63 -43.71 32.92
N ASN A 77 27.03 -43.62 34.11
CA ASN A 77 26.70 -44.74 34.97
C ASN A 77 25.30 -44.52 35.56
N ASP A 78 24.88 -45.38 36.48
CA ASP A 78 23.54 -45.36 37.07
C ASP A 78 23.18 -44.06 37.82
N SER A 79 24.19 -43.22 38.14
CA SER A 79 24.01 -42.05 38.99
C SER A 79 24.56 -40.75 38.41
N ASN A 80 25.47 -40.80 37.45
CA ASN A 80 26.19 -39.65 36.94
C ASN A 80 26.46 -39.78 35.43
N ILE A 81 26.50 -38.63 34.75
CA ILE A 81 26.91 -38.49 33.36
C ILE A 81 27.96 -37.39 33.24
N ASN A 82 29.09 -37.76 32.62
CA ASN A 82 30.13 -36.85 32.17
C ASN A 82 30.04 -36.71 30.65
N ALA A 83 29.94 -35.48 30.16
CA ALA A 83 29.88 -35.20 28.75
C ALA A 83 30.57 -33.89 28.41
N ASP A 84 31.63 -33.98 27.62
CA ASP A 84 32.31 -32.85 27.00
C ASP A 84 32.13 -32.98 25.48
N LEU A 85 31.41 -32.03 24.91
CA LEU A 85 30.98 -32.04 23.52
C LEU A 85 31.34 -30.73 22.83
N ILE A 86 31.71 -30.81 21.56
CA ILE A 86 31.93 -29.66 20.69
C ILE A 86 30.93 -29.73 19.55
N LEU A 87 30.02 -28.76 19.50
CA LEU A 87 28.97 -28.68 18.50
C LEU A 87 29.34 -27.68 17.40
N MET A 88 29.34 -28.11 16.15
CA MET A 88 29.54 -27.23 15.00
C MET A 88 28.19 -26.74 14.47
N LEU A 89 27.94 -25.45 14.64
CA LEU A 89 26.72 -24.78 14.18
C LEU A 89 27.02 -23.88 13.00
N LYS A 90 26.32 -24.10 11.89
CA LYS A 90 26.26 -23.19 10.76
C LYS A 90 25.11 -22.21 10.93
N ALA A 91 25.44 -20.93 10.95
CA ALA A 91 24.48 -19.84 10.91
C ALA A 91 24.56 -19.14 9.55
N ASP A 92 23.43 -19.09 8.83
CA ASP A 92 23.32 -18.44 7.52
C ASP A 92 22.32 -17.28 7.60
N ASN A 93 22.76 -16.08 7.24
CA ASN A 93 21.90 -14.91 7.17
C ASN A 93 21.54 -14.61 5.71
N PRO A 94 20.34 -14.97 5.24
CA PRO A 94 19.94 -14.75 3.85
C PRO A 94 19.58 -13.27 3.52
N ASN A 95 19.53 -12.39 4.52
CA ASN A 95 19.10 -11.00 4.33
C ASN A 95 20.13 -10.18 3.57
N LYS A 96 19.67 -9.28 2.69
CA LYS A 96 20.56 -8.40 1.90
C LYS A 96 20.97 -7.12 2.62
N ALA A 97 20.14 -6.65 3.56
CA ALA A 97 20.30 -5.35 4.20
C ALA A 97 20.28 -5.40 5.74
N ILE A 98 19.97 -6.57 6.33
CA ILE A 98 19.82 -6.76 7.77
C ILE A 98 20.97 -7.63 8.27
N GLY A 99 21.71 -7.13 9.26
CA GLY A 99 22.68 -7.91 10.04
C GLY A 99 22.11 -8.33 11.39
N PHE A 100 22.80 -9.23 12.07
CA PHE A 100 22.45 -9.67 13.43
C PHE A 100 23.68 -9.66 14.32
N ILE A 101 23.55 -9.06 15.49
CA ILE A 101 24.54 -9.15 16.56
C ILE A 101 24.02 -10.15 17.58
N TYR A 102 24.81 -11.18 17.86
CA TYR A 102 24.54 -12.16 18.90
C TYR A 102 25.40 -11.79 20.10
N GLU A 103 24.75 -11.56 21.23
CA GLU A 103 25.44 -11.25 22.48
C GLU A 103 25.68 -12.55 23.26
N GLU A 104 26.63 -12.52 24.20
CA GLU A 104 26.95 -13.70 24.99
C GLU A 104 25.69 -14.24 25.69
N ALA A 105 25.39 -15.52 25.49
CA ALA A 105 24.22 -16.14 26.10
C ALA A 105 24.51 -16.68 27.51
N ASN A 106 23.45 -16.74 28.32
CA ASN A 106 23.49 -17.29 29.68
C ASN A 106 23.24 -18.81 29.76
N THR A 107 22.58 -19.45 28.78
CA THR A 107 22.25 -20.89 28.84
C THR A 107 22.19 -21.55 27.45
N PHE A 108 23.07 -22.51 27.20
CA PHE A 108 23.02 -23.46 26.09
C PHE A 108 23.21 -24.87 26.67
N ASN A 109 22.14 -25.65 26.73
CA ASN A 109 22.13 -26.94 27.42
C ASN A 109 21.77 -28.05 26.44
N ILE A 110 22.44 -29.19 26.57
CA ILE A 110 22.02 -30.44 25.95
C ILE A 110 21.41 -31.32 27.02
N THR A 111 20.22 -31.83 26.72
CA THR A 111 19.45 -32.68 27.63
C THR A 111 19.09 -34.00 26.95
N TYR A 112 18.92 -35.04 27.74
CA TYR A 112 18.40 -36.33 27.32
C TYR A 112 17.26 -36.71 28.26
N SER A 113 16.08 -36.96 27.69
CA SER A 113 14.87 -37.29 28.44
C SER A 113 14.59 -36.35 29.63
N GLY A 114 14.88 -35.05 29.46
CA GLY A 114 14.68 -34.01 30.47
C GLY A 114 15.84 -33.82 31.47
N SER A 115 16.83 -34.72 31.51
CA SER A 115 18.05 -34.52 32.33
C SER A 115 19.13 -33.77 31.55
N THR A 116 19.77 -32.79 32.18
CA THR A 116 20.86 -32.03 31.55
C THR A 116 22.15 -32.85 31.55
N ILE A 117 22.72 -33.03 30.36
CA ILE A 117 23.95 -33.81 30.17
C ILE A 117 25.16 -32.88 30.23
N CYS A 118 25.15 -31.81 29.42
CA CYS A 118 26.20 -30.80 29.40
C CYS A 118 25.63 -29.42 29.11
N SER A 119 26.38 -28.40 29.51
CA SER A 119 26.00 -27.00 29.34
C SER A 119 27.21 -26.19 28.85
N GLY A 120 26.94 -25.08 28.19
CA GLY A 120 27.96 -24.13 27.82
C GLY A 120 27.39 -22.77 27.46
N LYS A 121 28.25 -21.95 26.87
CA LYS A 121 27.92 -20.59 26.47
C LYS A 121 27.83 -20.50 24.95
N PHE A 122 26.83 -19.77 24.48
CA PHE A 122 26.77 -19.42 23.07
C PHE A 122 27.71 -18.24 22.81
N PRO A 123 28.59 -18.31 21.79
CA PRO A 123 29.57 -17.26 21.53
C PRO A 123 28.89 -15.98 21.05
N SER A 124 29.47 -14.84 21.42
CA SER A 124 29.11 -13.56 20.80
C SER A 124 29.73 -13.45 19.42
N PHE A 125 28.96 -12.97 18.45
CA PHE A 125 29.47 -12.73 17.09
C PHE A 125 28.57 -11.76 16.32
N HIS A 126 29.15 -11.12 15.32
CA HIS A 126 28.41 -10.29 14.37
C HIS A 126 28.20 -11.05 13.05
N GLN A 127 26.95 -11.21 12.66
CA GLN A 127 26.55 -11.80 11.40
C GLN A 127 26.04 -10.72 10.45
N GLY A 128 26.90 -10.23 9.58
CA GLY A 128 26.53 -9.29 8.51
C GLY A 128 25.49 -9.87 7.53
N HIS A 129 25.07 -9.06 6.55
CA HIS A 129 24.12 -9.46 5.52
C HIS A 129 24.73 -10.51 4.56
N LYS A 130 23.93 -11.47 4.07
CA LYS A 130 24.37 -12.59 3.20
C LYS A 130 25.61 -13.31 3.74
N ASN A 131 25.71 -13.45 5.05
CA ASN A 131 26.89 -14.01 5.70
C ASN A 131 26.61 -15.40 6.27
N MET A 132 27.53 -16.32 5.99
CA MET A 132 27.57 -17.64 6.59
C MET A 132 28.68 -17.69 7.63
N THR A 133 28.33 -18.00 8.87
CA THR A 133 29.28 -18.13 9.99
C THR A 133 29.23 -19.56 10.52
N MET A 134 30.41 -20.17 10.65
CA MET A 134 30.59 -21.43 11.35
C MET A 134 30.99 -21.16 12.79
N LEU A 135 30.25 -21.72 13.73
CA LEU A 135 30.45 -21.55 15.17
C LEU A 135 30.81 -22.89 15.80
N GLN A 136 31.82 -22.85 16.66
CA GLN A 136 32.19 -23.96 17.52
C GLN A 136 31.68 -23.66 18.93
N ILE A 137 30.78 -24.50 19.42
CA ILE A 137 30.18 -24.35 20.75
C ILE A 137 30.72 -25.45 21.64
N GLU A 138 31.48 -25.07 22.66
CA GLU A 138 32.03 -25.99 23.65
C GLU A 138 31.04 -26.16 24.81
N LEU A 139 30.71 -27.42 25.10
CA LEU A 139 29.76 -27.82 26.12
C LEU A 139 30.45 -28.80 27.06
N LYS A 140 30.33 -28.56 28.36
CA LYS A 140 30.93 -29.41 29.39
C LYS A 140 29.90 -29.77 30.44
N GLY A 141 30.01 -30.96 31.00
CA GLY A 141 28.98 -31.48 31.88
C GLY A 141 29.48 -32.60 32.76
N LYS A 142 29.25 -32.46 34.06
CA LYS A 142 29.34 -33.53 35.06
C LYS A 142 28.10 -33.42 35.92
N ASN A 143 27.07 -34.16 35.56
CA ASN A 143 25.74 -34.00 36.11
C ASN A 143 25.22 -35.32 36.70
N PRO A 144 24.41 -35.28 37.75
CA PRO A 144 23.70 -36.46 38.21
C PRO A 144 22.75 -36.96 37.11
N PHE A 145 22.70 -38.27 36.93
CA PHE A 145 21.85 -38.92 35.93
C PHE A 145 20.68 -39.62 36.63
N ALA A 146 19.47 -39.38 36.14
CA ALA A 146 18.27 -39.88 36.80
C ALA A 146 18.14 -41.40 36.64
N LEU A 147 17.66 -42.07 37.69
CA LEU A 147 17.37 -43.51 37.71
C LEU A 147 16.48 -43.91 36.53
N GLY A 148 16.87 -44.96 35.80
CA GLY A 148 16.17 -45.47 34.62
C GLY A 148 16.58 -44.82 33.29
N LEU A 149 17.25 -43.66 33.30
CA LEU A 149 17.76 -43.06 32.05
C LEU A 149 18.98 -43.81 31.50
N TYR A 150 19.79 -44.43 32.36
CA TYR A 150 20.96 -45.25 31.99
C TYR A 150 20.60 -46.34 30.98
N GLU A 151 19.60 -47.16 31.29
CA GLU A 151 19.16 -48.26 30.43
C GLU A 151 18.64 -47.74 29.09
N SER A 152 17.83 -46.68 29.12
CA SER A 152 17.28 -46.08 27.88
C SER A 152 18.37 -45.48 26.99
N LEU A 153 19.40 -44.86 27.58
CA LEU A 153 20.50 -44.25 26.82
C LEU A 153 21.38 -45.34 26.20
N GLN A 154 21.66 -46.41 26.97
CA GLN A 154 22.42 -47.56 26.49
C GLN A 154 21.68 -48.29 25.35
N ASP A 155 20.36 -48.42 25.43
CA ASP A 155 19.55 -49.00 24.36
C ASP A 155 19.59 -48.12 23.09
N ASN A 156 19.43 -46.80 23.22
CA ASN A 156 19.51 -45.88 22.09
C ASN A 156 20.91 -45.86 21.43
N GLU A 157 21.99 -46.01 22.21
CA GLU A 157 23.34 -46.18 21.66
C GLU A 157 23.50 -47.50 20.91
N ARG A 158 22.92 -48.61 21.39
CA ARG A 158 22.96 -49.91 20.69
C ARG A 158 22.27 -49.85 19.33
N HIS A 159 21.18 -49.08 19.25
CA HIS A 159 20.46 -48.84 18.00
C HIS A 159 21.11 -47.75 17.13
N GLY A 160 22.22 -47.15 17.58
CA GLY A 160 22.96 -46.14 16.84
C GLY A 160 22.15 -44.88 16.59
N LYS A 161 21.22 -44.51 17.49
CA LYS A 161 20.41 -43.30 17.33
C LYS A 161 20.04 -42.71 18.68
N VAL A 162 20.84 -41.75 19.15
CA VAL A 162 20.65 -41.09 20.44
C VAL A 162 19.91 -39.76 20.27
N PRO A 163 18.67 -39.62 20.77
CA PRO A 163 17.92 -38.36 20.71
C PRO A 163 18.36 -37.40 21.81
N LEU A 164 19.02 -36.31 21.46
CA LEU A 164 19.35 -35.23 22.38
C LEU A 164 18.49 -34.00 22.11
N ILE A 165 18.16 -33.26 23.16
CA ILE A 165 17.40 -32.01 23.06
C ILE A 165 18.32 -30.84 23.44
N ILE A 166 18.53 -29.94 22.49
CA ILE A 166 19.22 -28.66 22.69
C ILE A 166 18.21 -27.63 23.17
N LEU A 167 18.47 -27.05 24.33
CA LEU A 167 17.74 -25.92 24.89
C LEU A 167 18.66 -24.71 24.95
N ALA A 168 18.39 -23.70 24.14
CA ALA A 168 19.19 -22.49 24.09
C ALA A 168 18.33 -21.24 24.26
N LYS A 169 18.84 -20.28 25.03
CA LYS A 169 18.31 -18.92 25.12
C LYS A 169 19.35 -17.95 24.57
N VAL A 170 19.12 -17.45 23.36
CA VAL A 170 20.09 -16.62 22.64
C VAL A 170 19.56 -15.20 22.49
N PRO A 171 20.17 -14.20 23.14
CA PRO A 171 19.88 -12.80 22.88
C PRO A 171 20.49 -12.39 21.53
N PHE A 172 19.72 -11.66 20.72
CA PHE A 172 20.19 -11.12 19.45
C PHE A 172 19.59 -9.75 19.16
N LYS A 173 20.35 -8.91 18.45
CA LYS A 173 19.97 -7.57 18.00
C LYS A 173 20.04 -7.48 16.48
N PRO A 174 18.92 -7.25 15.79
CA PRO A 174 18.94 -6.90 14.37
C PRO A 174 19.64 -5.55 14.16
N VAL A 175 20.35 -5.41 13.06
CA VAL A 175 21.08 -4.20 12.68
C VAL A 175 20.69 -3.80 11.26
N LEU A 176 20.32 -2.53 11.07
CA LEU A 176 19.97 -1.95 9.77
C LEU A 176 20.86 -0.72 9.53
N GLY A 177 21.83 -0.84 8.62
CA GLY A 177 22.90 0.16 8.47
C GLY A 177 23.67 0.32 9.79
N ASP A 178 23.80 1.55 10.28
CA ASP A 178 24.48 1.84 11.56
C ASP A 178 23.53 1.77 12.78
N SER A 179 22.24 1.52 12.55
CA SER A 179 21.22 1.52 13.60
C SER A 179 21.03 0.12 14.20
N LYS A 180 21.32 -0.02 15.50
CA LYS A 180 21.03 -1.22 16.28
C LYS A 180 19.56 -1.20 16.73
N LEU A 181 18.82 -2.26 16.41
CA LEU A 181 17.43 -2.41 16.83
C LEU A 181 17.32 -3.04 18.22
N ARG A 182 16.08 -3.15 18.72
CA ARG A 182 15.77 -3.75 20.02
C ARG A 182 16.31 -5.17 20.13
N GLU A 183 16.78 -5.52 21.33
CA GLU A 183 17.20 -6.88 21.67
C GLU A 183 16.01 -7.83 21.79
N PHE A 184 16.18 -9.03 21.26
CA PHE A 184 15.22 -10.12 21.34
C PHE A 184 15.89 -11.37 21.90
N ASN A 185 15.14 -12.18 22.64
CA ASN A 185 15.61 -13.46 23.15
C ASN A 185 14.94 -14.59 22.35
N ILE A 186 15.73 -15.38 21.64
CA ILE A 186 15.27 -16.62 21.00
C ILE A 186 15.37 -17.74 22.02
N LEU A 187 14.26 -18.44 22.24
CA LEU A 187 14.23 -19.73 22.90
C LEU A 187 14.18 -20.79 21.82
N ALA A 188 15.27 -21.54 21.67
CA ALA A 188 15.37 -22.64 20.72
C ALA A 188 15.26 -23.97 21.46
N ASN A 189 14.39 -24.84 20.94
CA ASN A 189 14.27 -26.23 21.33
C ASN A 189 14.44 -27.09 20.07
N VAL A 190 15.50 -27.89 20.04
CA VAL A 190 15.85 -28.71 18.88
C VAL A 190 16.15 -30.12 19.33
N THR A 191 15.49 -31.10 18.72
CA THR A 191 15.87 -32.51 18.87
C THR A 191 16.89 -32.86 17.79
N ILE A 192 18.05 -33.32 18.20
CA ILE A 192 19.06 -33.87 17.30
C ILE A 192 19.17 -35.37 17.55
N TYR A 193 19.36 -36.15 16.49
CA TYR A 193 19.66 -37.57 16.58
C TYR A 193 21.13 -37.76 16.20
N VAL A 194 21.89 -38.31 17.13
CA VAL A 194 23.32 -38.56 16.96
C VAL A 194 23.53 -40.05 16.74
N HIS A 195 24.20 -40.40 15.64
CA HIS A 195 24.31 -41.80 15.20
C HIS A 195 25.41 -42.61 15.91
N ASP A 196 26.48 -41.95 16.35
CA ASP A 196 27.59 -42.57 17.09
C ASP A 196 28.07 -41.54 18.14
N MET A 197 28.20 -41.94 19.40
CA MET A 197 28.67 -41.07 20.48
C MET A 197 30.11 -41.43 20.91
N LYS A 198 30.84 -42.18 20.09
CA LYS A 198 32.22 -42.58 20.37
C LYS A 198 33.22 -41.43 20.33
N LEU A 199 34.18 -41.50 21.24
CA LEU A 199 35.27 -40.55 21.39
C LEU A 199 36.05 -40.32 20.08
N GLY A 200 36.28 -39.06 19.73
CA GLY A 200 37.17 -38.65 18.64
C GLY A 200 36.60 -38.81 17.23
N LYS A 201 35.33 -39.20 17.07
CA LYS A 201 34.64 -39.18 15.77
C LYS A 201 33.78 -37.93 15.63
N LYS A 202 33.88 -37.27 14.47
CA LYS A 202 32.88 -36.30 14.03
C LYS A 202 31.66 -37.08 13.55
N THR A 203 30.53 -36.85 14.20
CA THR A 203 29.34 -37.65 13.96
C THR A 203 28.31 -36.83 13.20
N GLU A 204 27.68 -37.47 12.20
CA GLU A 204 26.63 -36.84 11.41
C GLU A 204 25.39 -36.65 12.28
N ILE A 205 24.79 -35.47 12.19
CA ILE A 205 23.61 -35.10 12.96
C ILE A 205 22.39 -35.08 12.03
N GLU A 206 21.37 -35.85 12.40
CA GLU A 206 20.01 -35.64 11.89
C GLU A 206 19.28 -34.68 12.84
N GLN A 207 18.99 -33.47 12.41
CA GLN A 207 18.23 -32.51 13.21
C GLN A 207 16.74 -32.51 12.83
N SER A 208 15.87 -32.41 13.83
CA SER A 208 14.47 -32.03 13.60
C SER A 208 14.37 -30.55 13.23
N LYS A 209 13.18 -30.12 12.77
CA LYS A 209 12.92 -28.70 12.51
C LYS A 209 13.13 -27.89 13.80
N ILE A 210 13.98 -26.86 13.73
CA ILE A 210 14.25 -25.99 14.86
C ILE A 210 12.97 -25.24 15.24
N ASN A 211 12.46 -25.48 16.45
CA ASN A 211 11.34 -24.74 17.00
C ASN A 211 11.89 -23.54 17.78
N TYR A 212 11.79 -22.36 17.17
CA TYR A 212 12.12 -21.10 17.82
C TYR A 212 10.85 -20.41 18.32
N SER A 213 10.92 -19.86 19.53
CA SER A 213 9.92 -18.93 20.05
C SER A 213 10.60 -17.69 20.61
N LEU A 214 9.97 -16.53 20.43
CA LEU A 214 10.42 -15.29 21.07
C LEU A 214 10.00 -15.35 22.54
N ALA A 215 10.95 -15.13 23.46
CA ALA A 215 10.63 -15.05 24.87
C ALA A 215 9.62 -13.91 25.11
N LYS A 216 8.53 -14.21 25.83
CA LYS A 216 7.54 -13.19 26.20
C LYS A 216 8.22 -12.18 27.15
N PRO A 217 7.94 -10.87 27.03
CA PRO A 217 8.38 -9.91 28.03
C PRO A 217 7.83 -10.30 29.42
N PRO A 218 8.56 -10.03 30.52
CA PRO A 218 8.06 -10.34 31.85
C PRO A 218 6.71 -9.64 32.08
N PRO A 219 5.75 -10.29 32.77
CA PRO A 219 4.49 -9.65 33.10
C PRO A 219 4.79 -8.43 33.96
N TYR A 220 4.40 -7.24 33.50
CA TYR A 220 4.43 -6.02 34.30
C TYR A 220 3.42 -6.18 35.44
N GLY A 221 3.88 -6.64 36.60
CA GLY A 221 3.15 -6.63 37.86
C GLY A 221 3.14 -5.21 38.42
N GLY A 222 2.28 -4.35 37.89
CA GLY A 222 1.97 -3.05 38.48
C GLY A 222 0.69 -3.15 39.28
N GLU A 223 0.75 -2.87 40.60
CA GLU A 223 -0.44 -2.53 41.38
C GLU A 223 -1.04 -1.23 40.83
N TYR A 224 -2.25 -1.34 40.28
CA TYR A 224 -3.01 -0.17 39.85
C TYR A 224 -3.61 0.52 41.08
N TYR A 225 -2.97 1.58 41.56
CA TYR A 225 -3.65 2.56 42.38
C TYR A 225 -4.72 3.27 41.53
N TYR A 226 -5.98 2.95 41.75
CA TYR A 226 -7.09 3.75 41.25
C TYR A 226 -7.10 5.11 41.96
N THR A 227 -6.42 6.10 41.38
CA THR A 227 -6.67 7.49 41.75
C THR A 227 -7.94 7.96 41.03
N GLU A 228 -9.05 8.07 41.74
CA GLU A 228 -10.23 8.80 41.26
C GLU A 228 -9.88 10.29 41.10
N LYS A 229 -9.48 10.68 39.89
CA LYS A 229 -9.40 12.09 39.52
C LYS A 229 -10.80 12.60 39.16
N ARG A 230 -11.36 13.41 40.05
CA ARG A 230 -12.50 14.29 39.75
C ARG A 230 -12.13 15.16 38.54
N ARG A 231 -12.87 15.02 37.44
CA ARG A 231 -12.81 15.94 36.30
C ARG A 231 -14.01 16.86 36.36
N GLY A 232 -13.76 18.11 36.76
CA GLY A 232 -14.64 19.22 36.47
C GLY A 232 -14.81 19.31 34.95
N GLY A 233 -16.07 19.37 34.52
CA GLY A 233 -16.40 19.56 33.12
C GLY A 233 -16.11 20.99 32.69
N ASN A 234 -15.65 21.14 31.46
CA ASN A 234 -16.17 22.17 30.59
C ASN A 234 -16.70 21.50 29.33
N ILE A 235 -17.80 22.04 28.83
CA ILE A 235 -18.56 21.65 27.64
C ILE A 235 -17.59 21.42 26.46
N CYS A 236 -17.74 20.31 25.73
CA CYS A 236 -16.91 20.06 24.56
C CYS A 236 -17.75 19.69 23.33
N VAL A 237 -18.07 20.72 22.55
CA VAL A 237 -18.47 20.69 21.13
C VAL A 237 -17.31 20.19 20.22
N ARG A 238 -16.27 19.58 20.80
CA ARG A 238 -14.93 19.38 20.22
C ARG A 238 -14.72 18.02 19.54
N CYS A 239 -15.71 17.12 19.56
CA CYS A 239 -15.65 15.82 18.86
C CYS A 239 -16.01 15.90 17.37
N ILE A 240 -16.81 16.88 16.96
CA ILE A 240 -17.09 17.13 15.53
C ILE A 240 -15.82 17.69 14.84
N CYS A 241 -15.06 18.51 15.55
CA CYS A 241 -13.80 19.09 15.08
C CYS A 241 -12.75 18.01 14.73
N CYS A 242 -12.66 16.91 15.48
CA CYS A 242 -11.67 15.86 15.21
C CYS A 242 -11.90 15.14 13.86
N CYS A 243 -13.16 14.82 13.51
CA CYS A 243 -13.48 14.23 12.22
C CYS A 243 -13.25 15.19 11.05
N TYR A 244 -13.57 16.49 11.23
CA TYR A 244 -13.28 17.50 10.22
C TYR A 244 -11.77 17.76 10.07
N CYS A 245 -10.98 17.69 11.14
CA CYS A 245 -9.51 17.80 11.05
C CYS A 245 -8.90 16.62 10.30
N VAL A 246 -9.39 15.39 10.52
CA VAL A 246 -8.92 14.20 9.77
C VAL A 246 -9.30 14.31 8.30
N LEU A 247 -10.54 14.70 8.00
CA LEU A 247 -11.00 14.92 6.63
C LEU A 247 -10.20 16.04 5.96
N PHE A 248 -9.94 17.13 6.67
CA PHE A 248 -9.13 18.25 6.19
C PHE A 248 -7.68 17.84 5.91
N LEU A 249 -7.05 17.04 6.78
CA LEU A 249 -5.69 16.53 6.55
C LEU A 249 -5.64 15.54 5.39
N LEU A 250 -6.64 14.66 5.24
CA LEU A 250 -6.74 13.77 4.10
C LEU A 250 -6.90 14.55 2.79
N ILE A 251 -7.71 15.61 2.81
CA ILE A 251 -7.83 16.55 1.67
C ILE A 251 -6.48 17.21 1.39
N ILE A 252 -5.73 17.66 2.40
CA ILE A 252 -4.40 18.26 2.20
C ILE A 252 -3.42 17.27 1.58
N ILE A 253 -3.41 16.01 2.02
CA ILE A 253 -2.52 14.98 1.47
C ILE A 253 -2.88 14.71 -0.01
N LEU A 254 -4.17 14.51 -0.31
CA LEU A 254 -4.63 14.30 -1.68
C LEU A 254 -4.36 15.52 -2.56
N ALA A 255 -4.57 16.73 -2.04
CA ALA A 255 -4.26 17.98 -2.74
C ALA A 255 -2.75 18.14 -3.00
N SER A 256 -1.91 17.77 -2.04
CA SER A 256 -0.45 17.82 -2.17
C SER A 256 0.06 16.84 -3.23
N ILE A 257 -0.48 15.62 -3.25
CA ILE A 257 -0.19 14.61 -4.29
C ILE A 257 -0.65 15.14 -5.65
N ALA A 258 -1.91 15.58 -5.77
CA ALA A 258 -2.43 16.14 -7.01
C ALA A 258 -1.60 17.34 -7.50
N PHE A 259 -1.17 18.22 -6.58
CA PHE A 259 -0.31 19.36 -6.88
C PHE A 259 1.08 18.94 -7.37
N TYR A 260 1.70 17.93 -6.74
CA TYR A 260 2.96 17.36 -7.21
C TYR A 260 2.83 16.82 -8.64
N PHE A 261 1.79 16.03 -8.91
CA PHE A 261 1.52 15.51 -10.25
C PHE A 261 1.30 16.66 -11.26
N TYR A 262 0.54 17.69 -10.88
CA TYR A 262 0.32 18.86 -11.73
C TYR A 262 1.62 19.61 -12.05
N MET A 263 2.48 19.83 -11.04
CA MET A 263 3.75 20.54 -11.22
C MET A 263 4.77 19.75 -12.04
N TYR A 264 4.77 18.41 -11.93
CA TYR A 264 5.67 17.56 -12.68
C TYR A 264 5.24 17.43 -14.15
N TYR A 265 3.99 17.04 -14.40
CA TYR A 265 3.51 16.78 -15.77
C TYR A 265 3.09 18.03 -16.53
N LYS A 266 2.72 19.11 -15.82
CA LYS A 266 2.22 20.38 -16.38
C LYS A 266 1.23 20.15 -17.53
N PRO A 267 0.10 19.47 -17.27
CA PRO A 267 -0.84 19.08 -18.30
C PRO A 267 -1.40 20.32 -19.01
N LYS A 268 -1.24 20.36 -20.32
CA LYS A 268 -1.76 21.38 -21.23
C LYS A 268 -2.75 20.73 -22.18
N ILE A 269 -3.79 21.47 -22.57
CA ILE A 269 -4.76 20.98 -23.54
C ILE A 269 -4.17 21.14 -24.95
N PRO A 270 -4.28 20.15 -25.84
CA PRO A 270 -3.93 20.32 -27.25
C PRO A 270 -4.71 21.47 -27.89
N THR A 271 -4.07 22.20 -28.79
CA THR A 271 -4.74 23.26 -29.57
C THR A 271 -5.14 22.72 -30.94
N TYR A 272 -6.28 23.18 -31.44
CA TYR A 272 -6.81 22.77 -32.75
C TYR A 272 -7.11 24.01 -33.58
N ASP A 273 -6.46 24.09 -34.73
CA ASP A 273 -6.56 25.23 -35.62
C ASP A 273 -7.20 24.79 -36.94
N PHE A 274 -8.21 25.55 -37.38
CA PHE A 274 -8.76 25.44 -38.72
C PHE A 274 -7.70 25.83 -39.75
N GLN A 275 -7.54 25.05 -40.82
CA GLN A 275 -6.59 25.35 -41.88
C GLN A 275 -7.31 25.72 -43.17
N SER A 276 -8.18 24.84 -43.65
CA SER A 276 -8.96 25.06 -44.85
C SER A 276 -10.24 24.24 -44.86
N LEU A 277 -11.20 24.72 -45.63
CA LEU A 277 -12.39 23.99 -46.05
C LEU A 277 -12.35 23.93 -47.57
N ASP A 278 -12.44 22.74 -48.14
CA ASP A 278 -12.46 22.53 -49.58
C ASP A 278 -13.81 21.91 -49.98
N VAL A 279 -14.48 22.49 -50.96
CA VAL A 279 -15.80 22.05 -51.44
C VAL A 279 -15.62 21.11 -52.64
N LYS A 280 -15.86 19.81 -52.45
CA LYS A 280 -15.81 18.80 -53.52
C LYS A 280 -17.08 18.84 -54.37
N ASP A 281 -18.22 18.75 -53.72
CA ASP A 281 -19.55 18.83 -54.34
C ASP A 281 -20.47 19.66 -53.45
N PHE A 282 -21.26 20.52 -54.07
CA PHE A 282 -22.28 21.30 -53.40
C PHE A 282 -23.33 21.69 -54.42
N GLY A 283 -24.57 21.29 -54.19
CA GLY A 283 -25.62 21.46 -55.19
C GLY A 283 -27.03 21.32 -54.66
N TYR A 284 -27.91 22.10 -55.26
CA TYR A 284 -29.35 22.09 -55.07
C TYR A 284 -30.00 21.10 -56.02
N GLN A 285 -30.90 20.26 -55.50
CA GLN A 285 -31.60 19.25 -56.29
C GLN A 285 -33.09 19.60 -56.46
N PRO A 286 -33.73 19.14 -57.56
CA PRO A 286 -35.15 19.42 -57.81
C PRO A 286 -36.11 18.84 -56.76
N ASP A 287 -35.66 17.87 -55.97
CA ASP A 287 -36.42 17.19 -54.90
C ASP A 287 -36.34 17.92 -53.55
N PHE A 288 -35.95 19.21 -53.54
CA PHE A 288 -35.69 20.02 -52.34
C PHE A 288 -34.57 19.45 -51.45
N SER A 289 -33.65 18.68 -52.02
CA SER A 289 -32.45 18.23 -51.32
C SER A 289 -31.21 19.04 -51.67
N VAL A 290 -30.26 19.05 -50.74
CA VAL A 290 -28.94 19.66 -50.90
C VAL A 290 -27.89 18.58 -50.72
N ASN A 291 -27.02 18.44 -51.73
CA ASN A 291 -25.80 17.65 -51.62
C ASN A 291 -24.68 18.53 -51.10
N ALA A 292 -23.87 17.99 -50.19
CA ALA A 292 -22.72 18.69 -49.63
C ALA A 292 -21.60 17.71 -49.29
N ASP A 293 -20.55 17.75 -50.10
CA ASP A 293 -19.30 17.02 -49.89
C ASP A 293 -18.16 18.01 -49.66
N LEU A 294 -17.64 18.02 -48.43
CA LEU A 294 -16.66 18.97 -47.94
C LEU A 294 -15.45 18.23 -47.37
N ILE A 295 -14.25 18.76 -47.59
CA ILE A 295 -13.05 18.34 -46.85
C ILE A 295 -12.68 19.44 -45.88
N LEU A 296 -12.65 19.10 -44.61
CA LEU A 296 -12.16 19.98 -43.55
C LEU A 296 -10.73 19.60 -43.18
N THR A 297 -9.79 20.52 -43.37
CA THR A 297 -8.39 20.33 -42.94
C THR A 297 -8.16 21.01 -41.60
N MET A 298 -7.68 20.23 -40.63
CA MET A 298 -7.41 20.69 -39.26
C MET A 298 -5.97 20.40 -38.86
N LYS A 299 -5.43 21.28 -38.02
CA LYS A 299 -4.12 21.13 -37.39
C LYS A 299 -4.30 20.95 -35.89
N ALA A 300 -3.88 19.81 -35.36
CA ALA A 300 -3.79 19.59 -33.92
C ALA A 300 -2.35 19.76 -33.46
N ASN A 301 -2.14 20.50 -32.38
CA ASN A 301 -0.83 20.67 -31.74
C ASN A 301 -0.90 20.23 -30.29
N ASN A 302 -0.08 19.24 -29.94
CA ASN A 302 0.10 18.77 -28.57
C ASN A 302 1.33 19.44 -27.93
N PRO A 303 1.16 20.43 -27.04
CA PRO A 303 2.29 21.11 -26.41
C PRO A 303 2.91 20.32 -25.24
N ASN A 304 2.36 19.18 -24.85
CA ASN A 304 2.80 18.43 -23.69
C ASN A 304 4.12 17.68 -23.95
N THR A 305 4.98 17.64 -22.95
CA THR A 305 6.28 16.96 -23.01
C THR A 305 6.25 15.54 -22.47
N ALA A 306 5.18 15.14 -21.77
CA ALA A 306 5.07 13.84 -21.11
C ALA A 306 3.70 13.17 -21.33
N ILE A 307 2.81 13.83 -22.07
CA ILE A 307 1.42 13.39 -22.31
C ILE A 307 1.21 13.22 -23.81
N GLY A 308 0.72 12.05 -24.21
CA GLY A 308 0.26 11.75 -25.56
C GLY A 308 -1.26 11.56 -25.60
N PHE A 309 -1.83 11.59 -26.80
CA PHE A 309 -3.27 11.40 -27.04
C PHE A 309 -3.49 10.39 -28.15
N ILE A 310 -4.43 9.47 -27.95
CA ILE A 310 -4.95 8.60 -29.00
C ILE A 310 -6.36 9.08 -29.30
N TYR A 311 -6.58 9.43 -30.56
CA TYR A 311 -7.91 9.70 -31.10
C TYR A 311 -8.42 8.37 -31.67
N GLY A 312 -9.40 7.78 -31.00
CA GLY A 312 -9.88 6.43 -31.29
C GLY A 312 -10.84 6.37 -32.47
N GLU A 313 -11.17 5.15 -32.86
CA GLU A 313 -12.22 4.87 -33.84
C GLU A 313 -13.62 5.18 -33.28
N GLY A 314 -14.58 5.46 -34.16
CA GLY A 314 -15.96 5.76 -33.75
C GLY A 314 -16.21 7.24 -33.41
N SER A 315 -15.34 8.13 -33.88
CA SER A 315 -15.63 9.56 -33.93
C SER A 315 -16.83 9.86 -34.85
N SER A 316 -17.53 10.96 -34.59
CA SER A 316 -18.60 11.43 -35.46
C SER A 316 -18.56 12.94 -35.56
N VAL A 317 -18.61 13.45 -36.78
CA VAL A 317 -18.77 14.87 -37.08
C VAL A 317 -20.10 15.05 -37.77
N ASN A 318 -20.91 15.97 -37.28
CA ASN A 318 -22.20 16.30 -37.85
C ASN A 318 -22.29 17.80 -38.08
N VAL A 319 -22.59 18.20 -39.30
CA VAL A 319 -22.80 19.59 -39.67
C VAL A 319 -24.28 19.80 -39.90
N THR A 320 -24.87 20.75 -39.18
CA THR A 320 -26.30 21.07 -39.28
C THR A 320 -26.53 22.52 -39.70
N TYR A 321 -27.66 22.75 -40.34
CA TYR A 321 -28.23 24.07 -40.60
C TYR A 321 -29.66 24.08 -40.07
N SER A 322 -29.96 25.00 -39.15
CA SER A 322 -31.25 25.09 -38.45
C SER A 322 -31.74 23.71 -37.97
N ASP A 323 -30.86 22.99 -37.27
CA ASP A 323 -31.06 21.63 -36.72
C ASP A 323 -31.28 20.49 -37.72
N SER A 324 -31.24 20.77 -39.02
CA SER A 324 -31.23 19.74 -40.07
C SER A 324 -29.80 19.38 -40.42
N ASN A 325 -29.45 18.09 -40.39
CA ASN A 325 -28.15 17.59 -40.83
C ASN A 325 -27.92 17.93 -42.29
N ILE A 326 -26.73 18.40 -42.67
CA ILE A 326 -26.29 18.67 -44.04
C ILE A 326 -25.33 17.57 -44.49
N CYS A 327 -24.28 17.37 -43.70
CA CYS A 327 -23.26 16.38 -43.98
C CYS A 327 -22.69 15.82 -42.69
N THR A 328 -22.20 14.59 -42.79
CA THR A 328 -21.61 13.87 -41.67
C THR A 328 -20.27 13.28 -42.09
N GLY A 329 -19.40 13.06 -41.11
CA GLY A 329 -18.09 12.47 -41.35
C GLY A 329 -17.49 11.87 -40.09
N LYS A 330 -16.25 11.42 -40.23
CA LYS A 330 -15.49 10.82 -39.13
C LYS A 330 -14.09 11.40 -39.11
N LEU A 331 -13.62 11.68 -37.90
CA LEU A 331 -12.24 12.08 -37.65
C LEU A 331 -11.35 10.83 -37.71
N PRO A 332 -10.22 10.85 -38.44
CA PRO A 332 -9.34 9.68 -38.58
C PRO A 332 -8.78 9.23 -37.23
N SER A 333 -8.59 7.93 -37.04
CA SER A 333 -7.89 7.42 -35.85
C SER A 333 -6.40 7.70 -35.98
N PHE A 334 -5.82 8.37 -34.98
CA PHE A 334 -4.37 8.63 -34.97
C PHE A 334 -3.82 8.79 -33.55
N HIS A 335 -2.52 8.51 -33.44
CA HIS A 335 -1.75 8.76 -32.22
C HIS A 335 -0.99 10.08 -32.34
N GLN A 336 -1.23 10.97 -31.39
CA GLN A 336 -0.51 12.22 -31.24
C GLN A 336 0.42 12.15 -30.02
N GLY A 337 1.69 11.85 -30.29
CA GLY A 337 2.75 11.83 -29.28
C GLY A 337 3.06 13.19 -28.65
N GLN A 338 4.07 13.21 -27.79
CA GLN A 338 4.54 14.39 -27.07
C GLN A 338 5.10 15.44 -28.04
N LYS A 339 4.87 16.74 -27.78
CA LYS A 339 5.33 17.87 -28.62
C LYS A 339 5.07 17.68 -30.13
N ASN A 340 3.94 17.06 -30.48
CA ASN A 340 3.65 16.69 -31.86
C ASN A 340 2.58 17.60 -32.48
N THR A 341 2.80 17.98 -33.74
CA THR A 341 1.81 18.68 -34.57
C THR A 341 1.34 17.73 -35.68
N THR A 342 0.04 17.48 -35.74
CA THR A 342 -0.58 16.59 -36.71
C THR A 342 -1.58 17.37 -37.55
N ILE A 343 -1.46 17.31 -38.87
CA ILE A 343 -2.46 17.81 -39.80
C ILE A 343 -3.28 16.61 -40.27
N PHE A 344 -4.60 16.74 -40.24
CA PHE A 344 -5.52 15.70 -40.66
C PHE A 344 -6.71 16.28 -41.40
N GLN A 345 -7.33 15.45 -42.23
CA GLN A 345 -8.49 15.80 -43.03
C GLN A 345 -9.70 15.03 -42.52
N ILE A 346 -10.85 15.71 -42.50
CA ILE A 346 -12.15 15.12 -42.21
C ILE A 346 -12.97 15.23 -43.48
N GLU A 347 -13.34 14.08 -44.03
CA GLU A 347 -14.28 14.02 -45.15
C GLU A 347 -15.70 14.07 -44.58
N LEU A 348 -16.46 15.06 -45.03
CA LEU A 348 -17.85 15.29 -44.67
C LEU A 348 -18.68 15.10 -45.93
N THR A 349 -19.63 14.17 -45.89
CA THR A 349 -20.49 13.86 -47.04
C THR A 349 -21.94 13.81 -46.59
N GLY A 350 -22.86 14.29 -47.43
CA GLY A 350 -24.27 14.19 -47.13
C GLY A 350 -25.19 14.67 -48.24
N LYS A 351 -26.39 14.11 -48.22
CA LYS A 351 -27.55 14.55 -48.99
C LYS A 351 -28.69 14.77 -48.02
N SER A 352 -29.22 15.99 -47.98
CA SER A 352 -30.20 16.39 -46.98
C SER A 352 -31.43 16.97 -47.64
N THR A 353 -32.58 16.35 -47.39
CA THR A 353 -33.88 16.84 -47.83
C THR A 353 -34.37 17.89 -46.85
N PHE A 354 -34.60 19.11 -47.33
CA PHE A 354 -35.18 20.18 -46.54
C PHE A 354 -36.68 20.30 -46.83
N GLY A 355 -37.44 20.81 -45.85
CA GLY A 355 -38.77 21.35 -46.13
C GLY A 355 -38.65 22.61 -47.00
N SER A 356 -39.66 22.92 -47.81
CA SER A 356 -39.64 24.05 -48.75
C SER A 356 -39.18 25.37 -48.12
N GLY A 357 -39.70 25.72 -46.93
CA GLY A 357 -39.30 26.94 -46.23
C GLY A 357 -37.84 26.95 -45.77
N LEU A 358 -37.30 25.81 -45.34
CA LEU A 358 -35.88 25.72 -44.93
C LEU A 358 -34.95 25.72 -46.15
N TYR A 359 -35.39 25.12 -47.25
CA TYR A 359 -34.69 25.11 -48.53
C TYR A 359 -34.54 26.52 -49.10
N GLU A 360 -35.63 27.30 -49.11
CA GLU A 360 -35.64 28.71 -49.53
C GLU A 360 -34.75 29.57 -48.62
N ALA A 361 -34.85 29.40 -47.30
CA ALA A 361 -34.00 30.11 -46.34
C ALA A 361 -32.51 29.80 -46.54
N PHE A 362 -32.17 28.55 -46.88
CA PHE A 362 -30.79 28.16 -47.15
C PHE A 362 -30.25 28.81 -48.43
N GLN A 363 -31.07 28.86 -49.50
CA GLN A 363 -30.73 29.58 -50.74
C GLN A 363 -30.56 31.09 -50.54
N GLU A 364 -31.42 31.69 -49.71
CA GLU A 364 -31.31 33.11 -49.39
C GLU A 364 -30.03 33.42 -48.61
N ASN A 365 -29.69 32.58 -47.63
CA ASN A 365 -28.44 32.72 -46.87
C ASN A 365 -27.18 32.50 -47.74
N GLU A 366 -27.24 31.60 -48.72
CA GLU A 366 -26.18 31.44 -49.72
C GLU A 366 -26.04 32.71 -50.58
N LYS A 367 -27.15 33.28 -51.10
CA LYS A 367 -27.14 34.53 -51.89
C LYS A 367 -26.62 35.73 -51.10
N ASN A 368 -26.96 35.80 -49.82
CA ASN A 368 -26.47 36.82 -48.90
C ASN A 368 -25.01 36.57 -48.46
N GLY A 369 -24.40 35.47 -48.94
CA GLY A 369 -23.01 35.11 -48.70
C GLY A 369 -22.73 34.69 -47.27
N LYS A 370 -23.73 34.32 -46.46
CA LYS A 370 -23.58 33.98 -45.04
C LYS A 370 -24.38 32.74 -44.69
N ILE A 371 -23.73 31.59 -44.64
CA ILE A 371 -24.38 30.33 -44.27
C ILE A 371 -24.00 29.95 -42.84
N PRO A 372 -24.91 30.09 -41.86
CA PRO A 372 -24.67 29.70 -40.48
C PRO A 372 -24.78 28.17 -40.32
N LEU A 373 -23.66 27.51 -40.09
CA LEU A 373 -23.58 26.07 -39.85
C LEU A 373 -23.24 25.80 -38.38
N LYS A 374 -23.75 24.70 -37.85
CA LYS A 374 -23.37 24.20 -36.52
C LYS A 374 -22.68 22.86 -36.68
N VAL A 375 -21.44 22.79 -36.23
CA VAL A 375 -20.64 21.56 -36.28
C VAL A 375 -20.60 20.96 -34.89
N MET A 376 -21.04 19.71 -34.79
CA MET A 376 -21.02 18.90 -33.59
C MET A 376 -20.05 17.73 -33.79
N ILE A 377 -19.01 17.70 -32.98
CA ILE A 377 -17.95 16.71 -33.06
C ILE A 377 -18.02 15.87 -31.79
N LYS A 378 -18.00 14.55 -31.94
CA LYS A 378 -17.76 13.60 -30.86
C LYS A 378 -16.50 12.81 -31.19
N VAL A 379 -15.53 12.83 -30.29
CA VAL A 379 -14.27 12.11 -30.46
C VAL A 379 -13.97 11.26 -29.22
N PRO A 380 -13.79 9.95 -29.37
CA PRO A 380 -13.21 9.14 -28.31
C PRO A 380 -11.72 9.47 -28.19
N VAL A 381 -11.31 9.90 -27.00
CA VAL A 381 -9.92 10.28 -26.71
C VAL A 381 -9.40 9.43 -25.56
N GLN A 382 -8.18 8.93 -25.72
CA GLN A 382 -7.44 8.23 -24.67
C GLN A 382 -6.14 8.96 -24.39
N ILE A 383 -5.85 9.21 -23.11
CA ILE A 383 -4.62 9.88 -22.68
C ILE A 383 -3.53 8.83 -22.43
N ILE A 384 -2.31 9.14 -22.84
CA ILE A 384 -1.10 8.37 -22.55
C ILE A 384 -0.20 9.20 -21.63
N LEU A 385 0.17 8.65 -20.47
CA LEU A 385 1.16 9.23 -19.55
C LEU A 385 2.40 8.34 -19.50
N GLY A 386 3.51 8.76 -20.12
CA GLY A 386 4.66 7.88 -20.34
C GLY A 386 4.26 6.65 -21.15
N ASP A 387 4.34 5.46 -20.54
CA ASP A 387 3.91 4.18 -21.15
C ASP A 387 2.51 3.71 -20.69
N ILE A 388 1.85 4.47 -19.82
CA ILE A 388 0.56 4.09 -19.22
C ILE A 388 -0.58 4.68 -20.05
N LYS A 389 -1.46 3.81 -20.56
CA LYS A 389 -2.70 4.20 -21.23
C LYS A 389 -3.83 4.36 -20.20
N LEU A 390 -4.43 5.55 -20.14
CA LEU A 390 -5.56 5.83 -19.25
C LEU A 390 -6.89 5.37 -19.86
N LYS A 391 -7.99 5.48 -19.11
CA LYS A 391 -9.33 5.17 -19.61
C LYS A 391 -9.71 6.11 -20.77
N GLN A 392 -10.32 5.56 -21.81
CA GLN A 392 -10.89 6.33 -22.91
C GLN A 392 -12.16 7.06 -22.46
N PHE A 393 -12.33 8.31 -22.90
CA PHE A 393 -13.51 9.13 -22.65
C PHE A 393 -13.94 9.86 -23.92
N ASN A 394 -15.18 10.34 -23.97
CA ASN A 394 -15.69 11.06 -25.14
C ASN A 394 -15.58 12.57 -24.93
N VAL A 395 -14.98 13.24 -25.90
CA VAL A 395 -14.96 14.71 -26.00
C VAL A 395 -16.00 15.13 -27.02
N PHE A 396 -16.83 16.08 -26.64
CA PHE A 396 -17.80 16.72 -27.51
C PHE A 396 -17.35 18.15 -27.77
N ALA A 397 -17.34 18.57 -29.02
CA ALA A 397 -17.02 19.94 -29.41
C ALA A 397 -18.14 20.49 -30.29
N ASN A 398 -18.67 21.65 -29.92
CA ASN A 398 -19.67 22.36 -30.71
C ASN A 398 -19.11 23.70 -31.14
N VAL A 399 -19.19 23.99 -32.43
CA VAL A 399 -18.76 25.26 -33.03
C VAL A 399 -19.82 25.73 -34.01
N THR A 400 -20.11 27.03 -33.99
CA THR A 400 -20.91 27.67 -35.02
C THR A 400 -19.96 28.28 -36.04
N LEU A 401 -20.13 27.92 -37.30
CA LEU A 401 -19.40 28.43 -38.44
C LEU A 401 -20.31 29.35 -39.23
N THR A 402 -19.77 30.43 -39.77
CA THR A 402 -20.41 31.19 -40.86
C THR A 402 -19.52 31.03 -42.06
N VAL A 403 -20.05 30.33 -43.06
CA VAL A 403 -19.32 30.02 -44.28
C VAL A 403 -19.75 30.99 -45.37
N HIS A 404 -18.76 31.62 -46.00
CA HIS A 404 -18.93 32.54 -47.10
C HIS A 404 -18.55 31.87 -48.42
N ASP A 405 -19.31 32.15 -49.49
CA ASP A 405 -19.02 31.67 -50.85
C ASP A 405 -18.81 30.14 -50.97
N LEU A 406 -19.76 29.36 -50.43
CA LEU A 406 -19.74 27.91 -50.51
C LEU A 406 -19.99 27.42 -51.94
N LYS A 407 -18.94 27.29 -52.76
CA LYS A 407 -19.01 26.84 -54.16
C LYS A 407 -17.94 25.80 -54.47
N PRO A 408 -18.25 24.77 -55.29
CA PRO A 408 -17.27 23.78 -55.71
C PRO A 408 -16.01 24.43 -56.33
N GLY A 409 -14.83 23.93 -55.94
CA GLY A 409 -13.55 24.41 -56.46
C GLY A 409 -13.06 25.77 -55.94
N LYS A 410 -13.81 26.44 -55.04
CA LYS A 410 -13.35 27.63 -54.31
C LYS A 410 -13.02 27.29 -52.86
N LYS A 411 -12.12 28.06 -52.26
CA LYS A 411 -11.84 28.03 -50.82
C LYS A 411 -12.76 29.04 -50.13
N PRO A 412 -13.85 28.60 -49.48
CA PRO A 412 -14.72 29.51 -48.75
C PRO A 412 -13.97 30.18 -47.60
N GLU A 413 -14.31 31.43 -47.34
CA GLU A 413 -13.92 32.11 -46.10
C GLU A 413 -14.81 31.59 -44.97
N VAL A 414 -14.20 31.23 -43.84
CA VAL A 414 -14.90 30.62 -42.71
C VAL A 414 -14.64 31.46 -41.48
N GLU A 415 -15.69 32.11 -40.98
CA GLU A 415 -15.71 32.68 -39.65
C GLU A 415 -16.22 31.61 -38.68
N HIS A 416 -15.62 31.54 -37.49
CA HIS A 416 -16.01 30.55 -36.50
C HIS A 416 -16.11 31.16 -35.10
N SER A 417 -17.10 30.72 -34.35
CA SER A 417 -17.18 31.02 -32.93
C SER A 417 -16.04 30.36 -32.16
N LYS A 418 -15.83 30.76 -30.90
CA LYS A 418 -15.02 29.96 -30.00
C LYS A 418 -15.69 28.59 -29.82
N PRO A 419 -14.95 27.47 -29.95
CA PRO A 419 -15.52 26.15 -29.73
C PRO A 419 -15.89 25.97 -28.26
N THR A 420 -17.02 25.31 -28.03
CA THR A 420 -17.43 24.86 -26.70
C THR A 420 -17.14 23.37 -26.57
N PHE A 421 -16.53 22.99 -25.45
CA PHE A 421 -16.11 21.60 -25.19
C PHE A 421 -16.89 21.04 -24.01
N ASP A 422 -17.33 19.78 -24.14
CA ASP A 422 -17.90 18.98 -23.07
C ASP A 422 -17.20 17.61 -23.03
N VAL A 423 -17.04 17.03 -21.83
CA VAL A 423 -16.29 15.80 -21.62
C VAL A 423 -17.14 14.82 -20.82
N LYS A 424 -17.32 13.60 -21.35
CA LYS A 424 -18.03 12.51 -20.66
C LYS A 424 -17.10 11.33 -20.42
N PHE A 425 -16.88 11.02 -19.14
CA PHE A 425 -15.94 10.01 -18.63
C PHE A 425 -16.51 8.59 -18.54
#